data_AF-A0AAC9J3R2-F1
#
_entry.id   AF-A0AAC9J3R2-F1
#
_cell.length_a   1.000
_cell.length_b   1.000
_cell.length_c   1.000
_cell.angle_alpha   90.00
_cell.angle_beta   90.00
_cell.angle_gamma   90.00
#
_symmetry.space_group_name_H-M   'P 1'
#
loop_
_entity.id
_entity.type
_entity.pdbx_description
1 polymer ?
#
loop_
_entity_poly.entity_id
_entity_poly.type
_entity_poly.pdbx_seq_one_letter_code
_entity_poly.pdbx_strand_id
1 'polypeptide(L)' 'MKNITVAAFTKGGGQESIVLPGELLIDLADNIKKNGSETVHLSSGKSFEVTGLLITGKEFHKEGRIIVSEGLEVKQ' A
#
# COMPACT_ATOMS: atom_id res chain seq x y z
N MET A 1 2.26 -19.70 3.48
CA MET A 1 2.09 -18.44 2.73
C MET A 1 2.87 -17.35 3.45
N LYS A 2 3.62 -16.49 2.75
CA LYS A 2 4.50 -15.49 3.38
C LYS A 2 3.76 -14.16 3.54
N ASN A 3 3.78 -13.62 4.75
CA ASN A 3 3.30 -12.27 5.02
C ASN A 3 4.37 -11.26 4.60
N ILE A 4 3.93 -10.09 4.11
CA ILE A 4 4.78 -9.02 3.64
C ILE A 4 4.47 -7.78 4.46
N THR A 5 5.51 -7.09 4.90
CA THR A 5 5.39 -5.76 5.51
C THR A 5 5.49 -4.70 4.42
N VAL A 6 4.55 -3.77 4.41
CA VAL A 6 4.55 -2.63 3.50
C VAL A 6 4.27 -1.35 4.28
N ALA A 7 4.84 -0.25 3.81
CA ALA A 7 4.44 1.08 4.22
C ALA A 7 3.27 1.53 3.33
N ALA A 8 2.11 1.74 3.94
CA ALA A 8 0.91 2.24 3.29
C ALA A 8 0.79 3.75 3.49
N PHE A 9 0.71 4.50 2.39
CA PHE A 9 0.45 5.93 2.41
C PHE A 9 -1.05 6.17 2.49
N THR A 10 -1.47 7.04 3.40
CA THR A 10 -2.89 7.32 3.62
C THR A 10 -3.29 8.67 2.99
N LYS A 11 -4.54 8.78 2.55
CA LYS A 11 -5.06 9.99 1.89
C LYS A 11 -4.95 11.27 2.74
N GLY A 12 -4.88 11.12 4.07
CA GLY A 12 -4.68 12.23 5.01
C GLY A 12 -3.23 12.69 5.18
N GLY A 13 -2.28 12.18 4.38
CA GLY A 13 -0.87 12.55 4.46
C GLY A 13 -0.07 11.78 5.52
N GLY A 14 -0.55 10.60 5.93
CA GLY A 14 0.13 9.74 6.90
C GLY A 14 0.79 8.51 6.26
N GLN A 15 1.55 7.78 7.06
CA GLN A 15 2.13 6.49 6.69
C GLN A 15 1.87 5.48 7.81
N GLU A 16 1.42 4.29 7.44
CA GLU A 16 1.18 3.17 8.36
C GLU A 16 1.99 1.96 7.90
N SER A 17 2.59 1.22 8.84
CA SER A 17 3.21 -0.06 8.52
C SER A 17 2.15 -1.15 8.65
N ILE A 18 1.82 -1.81 7.54
CA ILE A 18 0.85 -2.91 7.53
C ILE A 18 1.52 -4.21 7.14
N VAL A 19 1.03 -5.30 7.73
CA VAL A 19 1.44 -6.66 7.38
C VAL A 19 0.24 -7.34 6.72
N LEU A 20 0.41 -7.82 5.50
CA LEU A 20 -0.63 -8.54 4.78
C LEU A 20 -0.08 -9.81 4.11
N PRO A 21 -0.93 -10.81 3.83
CA PRO A 21 -0.60 -11.91 2.93
C PRO A 21 -0.14 -11.38 1.57
N GLY A 22 0.93 -11.95 1.01
CA GLY A 22 1.47 -11.49 -0.28
C GLY A 22 0.50 -11.61 -1.46
N GLU A 23 -0.50 -12.50 -1.38
CA GLU A 23 -1.57 -12.63 -2.38
C GLU A 23 -2.50 -11.41 -2.42
N LEU A 24 -2.82 -10.83 -1.26
CA LEU A 24 -3.69 -9.65 -1.16
C LEU A 24 -2.97 -8.36 -1.59
N LEU A 25 -1.64 -8.39 -1.71
CA LEU A 25 -0.86 -7.23 -2.13
C LEU A 25 -1.19 -6.81 -3.55
N ILE A 26 -1.37 -7.79 -4.45
CA ILE A 26 -1.66 -7.53 -5.87
C ILE A 26 -3.06 -6.94 -6.00
N ASP A 27 -4.06 -7.55 -5.34
CA ASP A 27 -5.44 -7.04 -5.36
C ASP A 27 -5.54 -5.62 -4.78
N LEU A 28 -4.86 -5.36 -3.66
CA LEU A 28 -4.81 -4.02 -3.06
C LEU A 28 -4.14 -3.00 -3.98
N ALA A 29 -3.02 -3.37 -4.61
CA ALA A 29 -2.33 -2.52 -5.56
C ALA A 29 -3.18 -2.19 -6.79
N ASP A 30 -3.89 -3.18 -7.34
CA ASP A 30 -4.75 -3.01 -8.51
C ASP A 30 -5.96 -2.12 -8.18
N ASN A 31 -6.56 -2.29 -6.99
CA ASN A 31 -7.64 -1.41 -6.52
C ASN A 31 -7.16 0.04 -6.37
N ILE A 32 -6.00 0.26 -5.73
CA ILE A 32 -5.41 1.59 -5.58
C ILE A 32 -5.12 2.22 -6.95
N LYS A 33 -4.55 1.45 -7.88
CA LYS A 33 -4.24 1.94 -9.24
C LYS A 33 -5.50 2.32 -10.02
N LYS A 34 -6.57 1.53 -9.89
CA LYS A 34 -7.84 1.74 -10.61
C LYS A 34 -8.68 2.86 -10.02
N ASN A 35 -8.76 2.94 -8.70
CA ASN A 35 -9.70 3.81 -7.99
C ASN A 35 -9.03 5.06 -7.39
N GLY A 36 -7.70 5.12 -7.41
CA GLY A 36 -6.92 6.17 -6.73
C GLY A 36 -6.62 5.84 -5.26
N SER A 37 -7.45 5.01 -4.63
CA SER A 37 -7.33 4.58 -3.25
C SER A 37 -8.10 3.28 -2.95
N GLU A 38 -7.81 2.67 -1.80
CA GLU A 38 -8.56 1.53 -1.25
C GLU A 38 -8.68 1.66 0.28
N THR A 39 -9.82 1.28 0.85
CA THR A 39 -9.99 1.26 2.31
C THR A 39 -9.44 -0.05 2.87
N VAL A 40 -8.44 0.05 3.75
CA VAL A 40 -7.87 -1.10 4.44
C VAL A 40 -8.39 -1.16 5.86
N HIS A 41 -8.84 -2.36 6.25
CA HIS A 41 -9.32 -2.66 7.60
C HIS A 41 -8.30 -3.56 8.31
N LEU A 42 -7.74 -3.08 9.42
CA LEU A 42 -6.82 -3.86 10.24
C LEU A 42 -7.58 -4.66 11.30
N SER A 43 -6.97 -5.77 11.74
CA SER A 43 -7.49 -6.58 12.85
C SER A 43 -7.58 -5.83 14.18
N SER A 44 -6.87 -4.71 14.34
CA SER A 44 -7.00 -3.80 15.47
C SER A 44 -8.31 -3.00 15.50
N GLY A 45 -9.15 -3.11 14.47
CA GLY A 45 -10.35 -2.30 14.28
C GLY A 45 -10.09 -0.94 13.62
N LYS A 46 -8.83 -0.57 13.39
CA LYS A 46 -8.45 0.66 12.67
C LYS A 46 -8.73 0.48 11.18
N SER A 47 -9.32 1.51 10.57
CA SER A 47 -9.56 1.57 9.13
C SER A 47 -9.00 2.86 8.56
N PHE A 48 -8.43 2.81 7.36
CA PHE A 48 -7.92 4.00 6.67
C PHE A 48 -7.90 3.81 5.16
N GLU A 49 -8.02 4.94 4.46
CA GLU A 49 -7.95 5.00 3.01
C GLU A 49 -6.49 5.11 2.56
N VAL A 50 -6.02 4.09 1.85
CA VAL A 50 -4.65 3.95 1.34
C VAL A 50 -4.59 4.44 -0.10
N THR A 51 -3.61 5.27 -0.42
CA THR A 51 -3.39 5.84 -1.77
C THR A 51 -2.11 5.30 -2.43
N GLY A 52 -1.27 4.59 -1.67
CA GLY A 52 -0.06 3.98 -2.21
C GLY A 52 0.58 3.01 -1.23
N LEU A 53 1.46 2.17 -1.77
CA LEU A 53 2.21 1.16 -1.03
C LEU A 53 3.69 1.23 -1.40
N LEU A 54 4.54 1.14 -0.39
CA LEU A 54 5.98 0.91 -0.51
C LEU A 54 6.32 -0.42 0.14
N ILE A 55 6.88 -1.33 -0.63
CA ILE A 55 7.29 -2.64 -0.12
C ILE A 55 8.64 -2.50 0.59
N THR A 56 8.65 -2.70 1.91
CA THR A 56 9.83 -2.50 2.76
C THR A 56 10.35 -3.84 3.27
N GLY A 57 11.11 -4.58 2.44
CA GLY A 57 11.68 -5.86 2.88
C GLY A 57 12.75 -6.45 1.97
N LYS A 58 13.74 -7.13 2.58
CA LYS A 58 14.80 -7.89 1.89
C LYS A 58 14.28 -9.06 1.03
N GLU A 59 13.04 -9.48 1.27
CA GLU A 59 12.40 -10.65 0.62
C GLU A 59 11.67 -10.32 -0.69
N PHE A 60 11.46 -9.04 -1.02
CA PHE A 60 10.98 -8.66 -2.35
C PHE A 60 12.19 -8.58 -3.27
N HIS A 61 12.47 -9.68 -3.96
CA HIS A 61 13.69 -9.86 -4.71
C HIS A 61 13.97 -8.67 -5.67
N LYS A 62 14.98 -7.87 -5.29
CA LYS A 62 15.82 -6.98 -6.08
C LYS A 62 15.34 -5.60 -6.54
N GLU A 63 14.08 -5.22 -6.43
CA GLU A 63 13.67 -3.84 -6.76
C GLU A 63 12.57 -3.40 -5.80
N GLY A 64 12.84 -2.39 -4.98
CA GLY A 64 11.80 -1.75 -4.18
C GLY A 64 10.75 -1.16 -5.12
N ARG A 65 9.59 -1.79 -5.24
CA ARG A 65 8.49 -1.31 -6.07
C ARG A 65 7.62 -0.37 -5.23
N ILE A 66 7.49 0.85 -5.72
CA ILE A 66 6.53 1.83 -5.21
C ILE A 66 5.30 1.74 -6.10
N ILE A 67 4.15 1.48 -5.48
CA ILE A 67 2.86 1.51 -6.16
C ILE A 67 2.17 2.77 -5.66
N VAL A 68 2.14 3.80 -6.50
CA VAL A 68 1.44 5.06 -6.22
C VAL A 68 0.28 5.15 -7.21
N SER A 69 -0.90 5.55 -6.75
CA SER A 69 -1.96 5.92 -7.70
C SER A 69 -1.53 7.14 -8.51
N GLU A 70 -1.79 7.12 -9.81
CA GLU A 70 -1.66 8.33 -10.65
C GLU A 70 -2.75 9.31 -10.23
N GLY A 71 -2.40 10.21 -9.31
CA GLY A 71 -3.29 11.25 -8.80
C GLY A 71 -2.60 12.38 -8.04
N LEU A 72 -1.29 12.25 -7.74
CA LEU A 72 -0.50 13.38 -7.29
C LEU A 72 0.25 13.97 -8.49
N GLU A 73 -0.34 14.97 -9.15
CA GLU A 73 0.46 15.94 -9.89
C GLU A 73 1.38 16.65 -8.88
N VAL A 74 2.63 16.19 -8.79
CA VAL A 74 3.68 16.94 -8.12
C VAL A 74 4.01 18.12 -9.05
N LYS A 75 3.33 19.25 -8.84
CA LYS A 75 3.77 20.53 -9.41
C LYS A 75 5.11 20.86 -8.76
N GLN A 76 6.18 20.79 -9.57
CA GLN A 76 7.50 21.35 -9.23
C GLN A 76 7.42 22.87 -9.16
#